data_AF-A0A3D3J0F5-F1
#
_entry.id   AF-A0A3D3J0F5-F1
#
_cell.length_a   1.000
_cell.length_b   1.000
_cell.length_c   1.000
_cell.angle_alpha   90.00
_cell.angle_beta   90.00
_cell.angle_gamma   90.00
#
_symmetry.space_group_name_H-M   'P 1'
#
loop_
_entity.id
_entity.type
_entity.pdbx_description
1 polymer ?
#
loop_
_entity_poly.entity_id
_entity_poly.type
_entity_poly.pdbx_seq_one_letter_code
_entity_poly.pdbx_strand_id
1 'polypeptide(L)'
;HPDIGIFFLMVSGIMDAFDGKVARTKKNRTEMAVNFGIQIDSLADLICFGILPVSIGLAQLRISGIFTEIVRRRDYEGRYSVLIIFLVIALFYVLAALIRLAYFNATSDLRTEEANETGITYFIGLPVTSAALIFPLVMLLHYMTRWDLTGIYFLVMLITAMAFLLNVKIKKPGKLGLAVLIAIGITEFIAFVVAFTVWA
;
A
#
# COMPACT_ATOMS: atom_id res chain seq x y z
N HIS A 1 5.84 -4.10 16.75
CA HIS A 1 5.41 -2.69 16.85
C HIS A 1 4.94 -2.22 15.49
N PRO A 2 3.67 -1.79 15.35
CA PRO A 2 3.08 -1.27 14.11
C PRO A 2 3.93 -0.18 13.46
N ASP A 3 4.55 0.64 14.29
CA ASP A 3 5.44 1.76 13.95
C ASP A 3 6.64 1.31 13.09
N ILE A 4 7.32 0.24 13.51
CA ILE A 4 8.43 -0.36 12.77
C ILE A 4 7.93 -0.92 11.42
N GLY A 5 6.72 -1.48 11.41
CA GLY A 5 6.09 -1.96 10.18
C GLY A 5 5.84 -0.83 9.18
N ILE A 6 5.35 0.31 9.65
CA ILE A 6 5.13 1.50 8.81
C ILE A 6 6.47 2.03 8.27
N PHE A 7 7.52 2.08 9.09
CA PHE A 7 8.86 2.45 8.63
C PHE A 7 9.31 1.56 7.46
N PHE A 8 9.19 0.24 7.59
CA PHE A 8 9.55 -0.69 6.52
C PHE A 8 8.65 -0.57 5.28
N LEU A 9 7.36 -0.26 5.46
CA LEU A 9 6.42 -0.01 4.36
C LEU A 9 6.82 1.23 3.54
N MET A 10 7.29 2.29 4.21
CA MET A 10 7.80 3.48 3.54
C MET A 10 9.11 3.19 2.81
N VAL A 11 10.02 2.47 3.45
CA VAL A 11 11.30 2.05 2.84
C VAL A 11 11.05 1.17 1.61
N SER A 12 10.09 0.23 1.66
CA SER A 12 9.76 -0.59 0.49
C SER A 12 9.22 0.26 -0.67
N GLY A 13 8.39 1.28 -0.40
CA GLY A 13 7.95 2.24 -1.42
C GLY A 13 9.11 3.00 -2.09
N ILE A 14 10.15 3.34 -1.33
CA ILE A 14 11.36 3.96 -1.89
C ILE A 14 12.12 2.96 -2.76
N MET A 15 12.28 1.72 -2.30
CA MET A 15 13.01 0.69 -3.06
C MET A 15 12.30 0.30 -4.37
N ASP A 16 10.97 0.19 -4.34
CA ASP A 16 10.11 -0.03 -5.51
C ASP A 16 10.34 1.04 -6.59
N ALA A 17 10.40 2.31 -6.20
CA ALA A 17 10.70 3.40 -7.15
C ALA A 17 12.10 3.28 -7.82
N PHE A 18 13.02 2.51 -7.24
CA PHE A 18 14.36 2.28 -7.78
C PHE A 18 14.48 0.99 -8.61
N ASP A 19 13.68 -0.05 -8.35
CA ASP A 19 13.84 -1.35 -9.01
C ASP A 19 13.78 -1.25 -10.53
N GLY A 20 12.88 -0.45 -11.10
CA GLY A 20 12.67 -0.33 -12.53
C GLY A 20 13.80 0.47 -13.18
N LYS A 21 14.40 1.41 -12.45
CA LYS A 21 15.60 2.12 -12.93
C LYS A 21 16.77 1.16 -12.98
N VAL A 22 16.98 0.39 -11.92
CA VAL A 22 18.03 -0.64 -11.85
C VAL A 22 17.78 -1.76 -12.86
N ALA A 23 16.52 -2.09 -13.15
CA ALA A 23 16.17 -3.08 -14.15
C ALA A 23 16.66 -2.67 -15.54
N ARG A 24 16.46 -1.39 -15.89
CA ARG A 24 16.85 -0.82 -17.18
C ARG A 24 18.36 -0.66 -17.39
N THR A 25 19.18 -0.72 -16.33
CA THR A 25 20.65 -0.58 -16.49
C THR A 25 21.32 -1.85 -17.01
N LYS A 26 20.73 -3.03 -16.78
CA LYS A 26 21.28 -4.29 -17.30
C LYS A 26 20.84 -4.51 -18.75
N LYS A 27 21.79 -4.29 -19.68
CA LYS A 27 21.65 -4.62 -21.10
C LYS A 27 21.78 -6.13 -21.32
N ASN A 28 21.14 -6.68 -22.35
CA ASN A 28 21.22 -8.09 -22.79
C ASN A 28 20.55 -9.13 -21.85
N ARG A 29 19.33 -8.86 -21.38
CA ARG A 29 18.52 -9.86 -20.68
C ARG A 29 17.79 -10.75 -21.68
N THR A 30 17.65 -12.04 -21.38
CA THR A 30 16.74 -12.92 -22.12
C THR A 30 15.29 -12.54 -21.80
N GLU A 31 14.37 -12.80 -22.73
CA GLU A 31 12.94 -12.55 -22.55
C GLU A 31 12.39 -13.28 -21.31
N MET A 32 12.82 -14.53 -21.09
CA MET A 32 12.49 -15.31 -19.90
C MET A 32 12.92 -14.60 -18.60
N ALA A 33 14.12 -14.01 -18.56
CA ALA A 33 14.61 -13.31 -17.36
C ALA A 33 13.85 -12.00 -17.09
N VAL A 34 13.36 -11.34 -18.14
CA VAL A 34 12.50 -10.15 -18.02
C VAL A 34 11.15 -10.56 -17.44
N ASN A 35 10.48 -11.56 -18.04
CA ASN A 35 9.17 -12.02 -17.60
C ASN A 35 9.20 -12.58 -16.17
N PHE A 36 10.26 -13.32 -15.82
CA PHE A 36 10.46 -13.80 -14.46
C PHE A 36 10.67 -12.66 -13.47
N GLY A 37 11.44 -11.63 -13.86
CA GLY A 37 11.63 -10.43 -13.04
C GLY A 37 10.31 -9.72 -12.72
N ILE A 38 9.43 -9.56 -13.71
CA ILE A 38 8.10 -8.95 -13.54
C ILE A 38 7.24 -9.75 -12.53
N GLN A 39 7.30 -11.08 -12.57
CA GLN A 39 6.53 -11.91 -11.62
C GLN A 39 7.07 -11.81 -10.19
N ILE A 40 8.40 -11.77 -10.01
CA ILE A 40 9.01 -11.56 -8.70
C ILE A 40 8.67 -10.18 -8.15
N ASP A 41 8.72 -9.15 -8.98
CA ASP A 41 8.35 -7.78 -8.65
C ASP A 41 6.93 -7.72 -8.09
N SER A 42 5.98 -8.34 -8.79
CA SER A 42 4.58 -8.42 -8.35
C SER A 42 4.38 -9.22 -7.06
N LEU A 43 5.18 -10.27 -6.82
CA LEU A 43 5.13 -11.01 -5.57
C LEU A 43 5.68 -10.15 -4.41
N ALA A 44 6.76 -9.42 -4.63
CA ALA A 44 7.32 -8.48 -3.67
C ALA A 44 6.30 -7.38 -3.34
N ASP A 45 5.66 -6.79 -4.36
CA ASP A 45 4.59 -5.80 -4.20
C ASP A 45 3.42 -6.33 -3.38
N LEU A 46 2.98 -7.56 -3.61
CA LEU A 46 1.89 -8.15 -2.85
C LEU A 46 2.26 -8.28 -1.36
N ILE A 47 3.50 -8.67 -1.06
CA ILE A 47 3.96 -8.81 0.33
C ILE A 47 4.12 -7.42 0.98
N CYS A 48 4.82 -6.50 0.31
CA CYS A 48 5.14 -5.18 0.83
C CYS A 48 3.92 -4.25 0.91
N PHE A 49 3.02 -4.26 -0.07
CA PHE A 49 1.93 -3.30 -0.16
C PHE A 49 0.55 -3.94 0.04
N GLY A 50 0.42 -5.25 -0.09
CA GLY A 50 -0.80 -6.01 0.24
C GLY A 50 -0.80 -6.52 1.68
N ILE A 51 0.20 -7.33 2.05
CA ILE A 51 0.21 -8.07 3.33
C ILE A 51 0.71 -7.20 4.49
N LEU A 52 1.73 -6.38 4.28
CA LEU A 52 2.32 -5.58 5.36
C LEU A 52 1.33 -4.56 5.96
N PRO A 53 0.53 -3.78 5.19
CA PRO A 53 -0.48 -2.89 5.77
C PRO A 53 -1.55 -3.61 6.59
N VAL A 54 -1.92 -4.83 6.18
CA VAL A 54 -2.82 -5.70 6.95
C VAL A 54 -2.19 -6.12 8.26
N SER A 55 -0.92 -6.53 8.21
CA SER A 55 -0.19 -6.97 9.39
C SER A 55 -0.04 -5.84 10.41
N ILE A 56 0.19 -4.61 9.93
CA ILE A 56 0.23 -3.39 10.75
C ILE A 56 -1.13 -3.11 11.38
N GLY A 57 -2.22 -3.14 10.60
CA GLY A 57 -3.58 -2.90 11.13
C GLY A 57 -4.02 -3.93 12.16
N LEU A 58 -3.72 -5.22 11.93
CA LEU A 58 -4.01 -6.29 12.88
C LEU A 58 -3.14 -6.18 14.15
N ALA A 59 -1.89 -5.74 14.03
CA ALA A 59 -1.06 -5.45 15.18
C ALA A 59 -1.59 -4.24 15.98
N GLN A 60 -2.11 -3.22 15.30
CA GLN A 60 -2.70 -2.03 15.92
C GLN A 60 -3.90 -2.39 16.81
N LEU A 61 -4.75 -3.33 16.39
CA LEU A 61 -5.88 -3.82 17.21
C LEU A 61 -5.46 -4.36 18.58
N ARG A 62 -4.22 -4.86 18.72
CA ARG A 62 -3.71 -5.43 19.97
C ARG A 62 -3.09 -4.40 20.91
N ILE A 63 -2.78 -3.21 20.42
CA ILE A 63 -2.00 -2.19 21.12
C ILE A 63 -2.83 -0.94 21.38
N SER A 64 -3.78 -0.60 20.49
CA SER A 64 -4.54 0.64 20.57
C SER A 64 -5.87 0.48 21.33
N GLY A 65 -6.01 1.28 22.39
CA GLY A 65 -7.26 1.79 22.94
C GLY A 65 -8.45 0.85 23.08
N ILE A 66 -9.60 1.30 22.61
CA ILE A 66 -10.92 0.69 22.85
C ILE A 66 -11.01 -0.71 22.21
N PHE A 67 -10.28 -0.93 21.11
CA PHE A 67 -10.21 -2.22 20.45
C PHE A 67 -9.33 -3.22 21.21
N THR A 68 -8.31 -2.76 21.95
CA THR A 68 -7.46 -3.64 22.76
C THR A 68 -8.27 -4.33 23.85
N GLU A 69 -9.20 -3.63 24.51
CA GLU A 69 -10.10 -4.25 25.49
C GLU A 69 -11.01 -5.29 24.85
N ILE A 70 -11.55 -5.02 23.65
CA ILE A 70 -12.36 -5.98 22.88
C ILE A 70 -11.54 -7.21 22.51
N VAL A 71 -10.29 -7.04 22.08
CA VAL A 71 -9.41 -8.14 21.66
C VAL A 71 -8.92 -8.96 22.87
N ARG A 72 -8.56 -8.29 23.97
CA ARG A 72 -7.89 -8.90 25.13
C ARG A 72 -8.87 -9.49 26.15
N ARG A 73 -10.04 -8.88 26.38
CA ARG A 73 -11.04 -9.43 27.29
C ARG A 73 -11.77 -10.61 26.64
N ARG A 74 -11.76 -11.76 27.31
CA ARG A 74 -12.44 -12.97 26.81
C ARG A 74 -13.96 -12.87 26.86
N ASP A 75 -14.49 -12.15 27.83
CA ASP A 75 -15.92 -12.13 28.16
C ASP A 75 -16.69 -10.96 27.51
N TYR A 76 -16.09 -10.28 26.53
CA TYR A 76 -16.77 -9.21 25.81
C TYR A 76 -17.76 -9.80 24.79
N GLU A 77 -19.06 -9.60 25.02
CA GLU A 77 -20.11 -10.01 24.09
C GLU A 77 -19.93 -9.33 22.73
N GLY A 78 -19.99 -10.10 21.65
CA GLY A 78 -19.76 -9.58 20.29
C GLY A 78 -18.29 -9.46 19.86
N ARG A 79 -17.32 -9.85 20.71
CA ARG A 79 -15.88 -9.86 20.35
C ARG A 79 -15.60 -10.56 19.02
N TYR A 80 -16.11 -11.78 18.85
CA TYR A 80 -15.86 -12.58 17.65
C TYR A 80 -16.40 -11.87 16.41
N SER A 81 -17.60 -11.28 16.48
CA SER A 81 -18.19 -10.54 15.37
C SER A 81 -17.32 -9.36 14.94
N VAL A 82 -16.82 -8.55 15.89
CA VAL A 82 -15.95 -7.41 15.61
C VAL A 82 -14.62 -7.86 14.98
N LEU A 83 -13.99 -8.90 15.53
CA LEU A 83 -12.73 -9.45 14.99
C LEU A 83 -12.92 -10.02 13.57
N ILE A 84 -14.03 -10.70 13.32
CA ILE A 84 -14.38 -11.23 12.01
C ILE A 84 -14.54 -10.09 11.00
N ILE A 85 -15.19 -8.98 11.37
CA ILE A 85 -15.35 -7.83 10.46
C ILE A 85 -13.98 -7.28 10.04
N PHE A 86 -13.07 -7.04 10.98
CA PHE A 86 -11.72 -6.54 10.63
C PHE A 86 -10.92 -7.55 9.81
N LEU A 87 -11.05 -8.84 10.09
CA LEU A 87 -10.39 -9.89 9.32
C LEU A 87 -10.93 -9.96 7.88
N VAL A 88 -12.26 -9.82 7.70
CA VAL A 88 -12.88 -9.79 6.38
C VAL A 88 -12.40 -8.58 5.58
N ILE A 89 -12.31 -7.40 6.20
CA ILE A 89 -11.75 -6.20 5.55
C ILE A 89 -10.29 -6.43 5.13
N ALA A 90 -9.48 -7.00 6.02
CA ALA A 90 -8.08 -7.32 5.76
C ALA A 90 -7.92 -8.31 4.59
N LEU A 91 -8.68 -9.40 4.58
CA LEU A 91 -8.66 -10.39 3.50
C LEU A 91 -9.13 -9.77 2.18
N PHE A 92 -10.19 -8.97 2.22
CA PHE A 92 -10.69 -8.26 1.05
C PHE A 92 -9.64 -7.33 0.45
N TYR A 93 -8.89 -6.60 1.28
CA TYR A 93 -7.80 -5.74 0.83
C TYR A 93 -6.67 -6.51 0.13
N VAL A 94 -6.22 -7.64 0.70
CA VAL A 94 -5.17 -8.47 0.08
C VAL A 94 -5.63 -9.02 -1.26
N LEU A 95 -6.88 -9.51 -1.33
CA LEU A 95 -7.45 -10.02 -2.58
C LEU A 95 -7.59 -8.92 -3.63
N ALA A 96 -8.02 -7.71 -3.24
CA ALA A 96 -8.10 -6.57 -4.13
C ALA A 96 -6.71 -6.18 -4.68
N ALA A 97 -5.69 -6.13 -3.82
CA ALA A 97 -4.31 -5.87 -4.23
C ALA A 97 -3.78 -6.96 -5.19
N LEU A 98 -4.05 -8.24 -4.91
CA LEU A 98 -3.69 -9.36 -5.78
C LEU A 98 -4.35 -9.26 -7.16
N ILE A 99 -5.67 -9.06 -7.20
CA ILE A 99 -6.43 -8.90 -8.47
C ILE A 99 -5.87 -7.72 -9.26
N ARG A 100 -5.53 -6.64 -8.56
CA ARG A 100 -4.99 -5.43 -9.16
C ARG A 100 -3.62 -5.66 -9.82
N LEU A 101 -2.70 -6.34 -9.14
CA LEU A 101 -1.39 -6.70 -9.69
C LEU A 101 -1.53 -7.65 -10.88
N ALA A 102 -2.37 -8.69 -10.73
CA ALA A 102 -2.65 -9.64 -11.81
C ALA A 102 -3.23 -8.94 -13.06
N TYR A 103 -4.19 -8.05 -12.87
CA TYR A 103 -4.78 -7.27 -13.95
C TYR A 103 -3.77 -6.32 -14.61
N PHE A 104 -2.92 -5.65 -13.81
CA PHE A 104 -1.89 -4.77 -14.32
C PHE A 104 -0.88 -5.52 -15.21
N ASN A 105 -0.48 -6.73 -14.80
CA ASN A 105 0.43 -7.58 -15.57
C ASN A 105 -0.23 -8.14 -16.82
N ALA A 106 -1.46 -8.63 -16.72
CA ALA A 106 -2.19 -9.22 -17.84
C ALA A 106 -2.56 -8.21 -18.94
N THR A 107 -2.68 -6.92 -18.60
CA THR A 107 -3.01 -5.85 -19.54
C THR A 107 -1.79 -5.06 -20.02
N SER A 108 -0.57 -5.53 -19.72
CA SER A 108 0.67 -4.83 -20.06
C SER A 108 0.87 -4.63 -21.57
N ASP A 109 0.58 -5.66 -22.37
CA ASP A 109 0.70 -5.61 -23.84
C ASP A 109 -0.30 -4.64 -24.46
N LEU A 110 -1.59 -4.78 -24.11
CA LEU A 110 -2.67 -3.89 -24.57
C LEU A 110 -2.39 -2.41 -24.27
N ARG A 111 -1.81 -2.12 -23.11
CA ARG A 111 -1.44 -0.75 -22.71
C ARG A 111 -0.25 -0.21 -23.49
N THR A 112 0.67 -1.09 -23.89
CA THR A 112 1.81 -0.72 -24.72
C THR A 112 1.35 -0.38 -26.13
N GLU A 113 0.41 -1.15 -26.67
CA GLU A 113 -0.26 -0.87 -27.96
C GLU A 113 -1.04 0.45 -27.91
N GLU A 114 -1.94 0.64 -26.93
CA GLU A 114 -2.72 1.89 -26.77
C GLU A 114 -1.80 3.12 -26.64
N ALA A 115 -0.67 3.00 -25.94
CA ALA A 115 0.29 4.09 -25.78
C ALA A 115 1.03 4.43 -27.08
N ASN A 116 1.33 3.44 -27.91
CA ASN A 116 1.95 3.64 -29.22
C ASN A 116 0.98 4.30 -30.21
N GLU A 117 -0.31 3.97 -30.13
CA GLU A 117 -1.34 4.54 -31.00
C GLU A 117 -1.73 5.97 -30.61
N THR A 118 -1.99 6.20 -29.32
CA THR A 118 -2.52 7.49 -28.84
C THR A 118 -1.43 8.49 -28.44
N GLY A 119 -0.19 8.04 -28.28
CA GLY A 119 0.92 8.82 -27.72
C GLY A 119 0.74 9.19 -26.24
N ILE A 120 -0.32 8.70 -25.58
CA ILE A 120 -0.64 9.03 -24.18
C ILE A 120 -0.51 7.76 -23.33
N THR A 121 0.32 7.86 -22.29
CA THR A 121 0.45 6.78 -21.29
C THR A 121 -0.57 6.99 -20.18
N TYR A 122 -1.48 6.03 -20.02
CA TYR A 122 -2.46 6.02 -18.92
C TYR A 122 -1.99 5.07 -17.81
N PHE A 123 -2.23 5.47 -16.56
CA PHE A 123 -2.32 4.53 -15.44
C PHE A 123 -3.78 4.11 -15.34
N ILE A 124 -4.06 2.83 -15.52
CA ILE A 124 -5.38 2.28 -15.21
C ILE A 124 -5.40 2.11 -13.70
N GLY A 125 -6.28 2.79 -12.94
CA GLY A 125 -6.56 2.64 -11.50
C GLY A 125 -5.48 3.13 -10.52
N LEU A 126 -5.75 3.00 -9.21
CA LEU A 126 -4.80 3.31 -8.14
C LEU A 126 -3.66 2.24 -8.10
N PRO A 127 -2.37 2.63 -8.17
CA PRO A 127 -1.26 1.70 -8.03
C PRO A 127 -1.22 1.08 -6.62
N VAL A 128 -0.86 -0.19 -6.50
CA VAL A 128 -0.77 -0.86 -5.19
C VAL A 128 0.32 -0.23 -4.31
N THR A 129 1.38 0.28 -4.92
CA THR A 129 2.46 1.06 -4.29
C THR A 129 1.98 2.32 -3.57
N SER A 130 0.78 2.83 -3.88
CA SER A 130 0.15 3.95 -3.16
C SER A 130 -0.09 3.63 -1.67
N ALA A 131 -0.14 2.35 -1.30
CA ALA A 131 -0.20 1.92 0.09
C ALA A 131 0.96 2.48 0.94
N ALA A 132 2.13 2.70 0.33
CA ALA A 132 3.30 3.28 0.98
C ALA A 132 3.17 4.77 1.34
N LEU A 133 2.11 5.44 0.88
CA LEU A 133 1.76 6.82 1.24
C LEU A 133 0.43 6.91 1.99
N ILE A 134 -0.51 5.99 1.74
CA ILE A 134 -1.83 6.06 2.38
C ILE A 134 -1.75 5.64 3.85
N PHE A 135 -1.15 4.48 4.14
CA PHE A 135 -1.16 3.94 5.50
C PHE A 135 -0.21 4.65 6.47
N PRO A 136 0.99 5.10 6.06
CA PRO A 136 1.84 5.90 6.94
C PRO A 136 1.18 7.24 7.30
N LEU A 137 0.45 7.86 6.38
CA LEU A 137 -0.28 9.11 6.65
C LEU A 137 -1.37 8.90 7.70
N VAL A 138 -2.15 7.83 7.58
CA VAL A 138 -3.17 7.50 8.58
C VAL A 138 -2.52 7.22 9.94
N MET A 139 -1.36 6.55 9.97
CA MET A 139 -0.63 6.32 11.22
C MET A 139 -0.05 7.60 11.82
N LEU A 140 0.45 8.51 10.98
CA LEU A 140 0.95 9.81 11.41
C LEU A 140 -0.16 10.63 12.06
N LEU A 141 -1.34 10.67 11.42
CA LEU A 141 -2.54 11.30 11.99
C LEU A 141 -2.94 10.65 13.31
N HIS A 142 -2.85 9.32 13.41
CA HIS A 142 -3.13 8.59 14.64
C HIS A 142 -2.22 9.06 15.78
N TYR A 143 -0.91 9.24 15.57
CA TYR A 143 -0.01 9.76 16.61
C TYR A 143 -0.28 11.21 17.00
N MET A 144 -0.67 12.05 16.04
CA MET A 144 -0.95 13.46 16.33
C MET A 144 -2.26 13.64 17.12
N THR A 145 -3.18 12.68 17.04
CA THR A 145 -4.46 12.72 17.74
C THR A 145 -4.44 11.88 19.02
N ARG A 146 -5.14 12.34 20.06
CA ARG A 146 -5.38 11.52 21.27
C ARG A 146 -6.45 10.44 21.10
N TRP A 147 -7.07 10.37 19.92
CA TRP A 147 -8.21 9.49 19.64
C TRP A 147 -7.74 8.19 18.99
N ASP A 148 -8.40 7.08 19.33
CA ASP A 148 -8.09 5.78 18.73
C ASP A 148 -8.60 5.70 17.29
N LEU A 149 -7.73 6.05 16.34
CA LEU A 149 -8.04 6.00 14.90
C LEU A 149 -7.94 4.60 14.27
N THR A 150 -7.85 3.52 15.06
CA THR A 150 -7.72 2.15 14.51
C THR A 150 -8.91 1.77 13.62
N GLY A 151 -10.13 2.16 13.99
CA GLY A 151 -11.31 1.95 13.14
C GLY A 151 -11.20 2.69 11.79
N ILE A 152 -10.64 3.90 11.79
CA ILE A 152 -10.39 4.69 10.57
C ILE A 152 -9.34 4.01 9.70
N TYR A 153 -8.31 3.40 10.29
CA TYR A 153 -7.30 2.65 9.54
C TYR A 153 -7.94 1.52 8.70
N PHE A 154 -8.83 0.72 9.29
CA PHE A 154 -9.54 -0.33 8.55
C PHE A 154 -10.58 0.24 7.57
N LEU A 155 -11.20 1.38 7.86
CA LEU A 155 -12.07 2.05 6.91
C LEU A 155 -11.28 2.53 5.68
N VAL A 156 -10.11 3.15 5.88
CA VAL A 156 -9.22 3.56 4.79
C VAL A 156 -8.72 2.35 4.01
N MET A 157 -8.44 1.23 4.68
CA MET A 157 -8.09 -0.04 4.04
C MET A 157 -9.22 -0.52 3.12
N LEU A 158 -10.48 -0.50 3.59
CA LEU A 158 -11.64 -0.88 2.77
C LEU A 158 -11.81 0.06 1.56
N ILE A 159 -11.68 1.37 1.76
CA ILE A 159 -11.75 2.37 0.69
C ILE A 159 -10.64 2.13 -0.34
N THR A 160 -9.42 1.85 0.11
CA THR A 160 -8.28 1.57 -0.76
C THR A 160 -8.47 0.28 -1.54
N ALA A 161 -9.02 -0.77 -0.91
CA ALA A 161 -9.37 -2.02 -1.58
C ALA A 161 -10.39 -1.80 -2.69
N MET A 162 -11.44 -1.02 -2.42
CA MET A 162 -12.42 -0.64 -3.45
C MET A 162 -11.74 0.17 -4.58
N ALA A 163 -10.88 1.13 -4.24
CA ALA A 163 -10.15 1.93 -5.22
C ALA A 163 -9.21 1.10 -6.12
N PHE A 164 -8.63 0.01 -5.61
CA PHE A 164 -7.86 -0.93 -6.44
C PHE A 164 -8.73 -1.64 -7.49
N LEU A 165 -10.00 -1.92 -7.19
CA LEU A 165 -10.91 -2.57 -8.13
C LEU A 165 -11.54 -1.60 -9.14
N LEU A 166 -11.42 -0.29 -8.94
CA LEU A 166 -11.94 0.72 -9.86
C LEU A 166 -11.00 0.91 -11.06
N ASN A 167 -11.54 0.67 -12.27
CA ASN A 167 -10.84 0.84 -13.55
C ASN A 167 -10.88 2.30 -14.05
N VAL A 168 -10.48 3.26 -13.22
CA VAL A 168 -10.41 4.67 -13.63
C VAL A 168 -9.12 4.91 -14.42
N LYS A 169 -9.23 5.34 -15.69
CA LYS A 169 -8.06 5.75 -16.48
C LYS A 169 -7.55 7.10 -15.97
N ILE A 170 -6.45 7.10 -15.21
CA ILE A 170 -5.78 8.30 -14.71
C ILE A 170 -4.62 8.63 -15.63
N LYS A 171 -4.57 9.86 -16.14
CA LYS A 171 -3.45 10.33 -16.97
C LYS A 171 -2.16 10.30 -16.15
N LYS A 172 -1.10 9.72 -16.72
CA LYS A 172 0.19 9.63 -16.03
C LYS A 172 0.66 11.01 -15.57
N PRO A 173 1.02 11.19 -14.28
CA PRO A 173 1.54 12.45 -13.81
C PRO A 173 2.80 12.79 -14.61
N GLY A 174 2.85 14.02 -15.12
CA GLY A 174 4.06 14.53 -15.76
C GLY A 174 5.23 14.64 -14.77
N LYS A 175 6.38 15.13 -15.23
CA LYS A 175 7.57 15.31 -14.38
C LYS A 175 7.28 16.11 -13.10
N LEU A 176 6.42 17.14 -13.21
CA LEU A 176 5.98 17.94 -12.06
C LEU A 176 5.12 17.12 -11.07
N GLY A 177 4.14 16.36 -11.55
CA GLY A 177 3.29 15.54 -10.68
C GLY A 177 4.08 14.44 -9.97
N LEU A 178 5.05 13.84 -10.65
CA LEU A 178 5.98 12.89 -10.04
C LEU A 178 6.85 13.56 -8.97
N ALA A 179 7.37 14.77 -9.23
CA ALA A 179 8.14 15.53 -8.25
C ALA A 179 7.31 15.88 -7.01
N VAL A 180 6.03 16.24 -7.19
CA VAL A 180 5.10 16.49 -6.09
C VAL A 180 4.86 15.22 -5.26
N LEU A 181 4.63 14.07 -5.90
CA LEU A 181 4.43 12.80 -5.18
C LEU A 181 5.66 12.40 -4.36
N ILE A 182 6.87 12.57 -4.93
CA ILE A 182 8.13 12.34 -4.22
C ILE A 182 8.26 13.31 -3.04
N ALA A 183 7.94 14.59 -3.22
CA ALA A 183 8.00 15.57 -2.15
C ALA A 183 7.02 15.24 -1.01
N ILE A 184 5.81 14.77 -1.33
CA ILE A 184 4.84 14.29 -0.34
C ILE A 184 5.43 13.11 0.45
N GLY A 185 5.95 12.08 -0.24
CA GLY A 185 6.53 10.92 0.42
C GLY A 185 7.75 11.24 1.29
N ILE A 186 8.62 12.16 0.85
CA ILE A 186 9.76 12.63 1.67
C ILE A 186 9.25 13.39 2.90
N THR A 187 8.27 14.27 2.72
CA THR A 187 7.69 15.04 3.83
C THR A 187 7.07 14.12 4.86
N GLU A 188 6.30 13.14 4.40
CA GLU A 188 5.68 12.11 5.24
C GLU A 188 6.73 11.28 5.97
N PHE A 189 7.81 10.86 5.29
CA PHE A 189 8.89 10.09 5.89
C PHE A 189 9.59 10.86 7.01
N ILE A 190 9.93 12.13 6.76
CA ILE A 190 10.54 13.00 7.77
C ILE A 190 9.58 13.20 8.95
N ALA A 191 8.31 13.50 8.67
CA ALA A 191 7.30 13.69 9.70
C ALA A 191 7.12 12.44 10.56
N PHE A 192 7.12 11.25 9.93
CA PHE A 192 7.03 9.98 10.64
C PHE A 192 8.26 9.72 11.51
N VAL A 193 9.49 9.95 11.00
CA VAL A 193 10.71 9.78 11.79
C VAL A 193 10.73 10.73 12.99
N VAL A 194 10.36 11.99 12.79
CA VAL A 194 10.27 12.98 13.88
C VAL A 194 9.22 12.56 14.91
N ALA A 195 8.01 12.19 14.46
CA ALA A 195 6.96 11.70 15.33
C ALA A 195 7.41 10.46 16.11
N PHE A 196 8.06 9.51 15.45
CA PHE A 196 8.62 8.33 16.11
C PHE A 196 9.62 8.72 17.20
N THR A 197 10.56 9.65 16.94
CA THR A 197 11.53 10.06 17.97
C THR A 197 10.95 10.85 19.15
N VAL A 198 9.82 11.53 18.95
CA VAL A 198 9.18 12.36 20.00
C VAL A 198 8.20 11.54 20.84
N TRP A 199 7.55 10.55 20.25
CA TRP A 199 6.43 9.83 20.85
C TRP A 199 6.71 8.33 21.13
N ALA A 200 7.83 7.76 20.66
CA ALA A 200 8.30 6.41 21.02
C ALA A 200 9.21 6.42 22.25
#